data_AF-A0A317C4D1-F1
#
_entry.id   AF-A0A317C4D1-F1
#
_cell.length_a   1.000
_cell.length_b   1.000
_cell.length_c   1.000
_cell.angle_alpha   90.00
_cell.angle_beta   90.00
_cell.angle_gamma   90.00
#
_symmetry.space_group_name_H-M   'P 1'
#
loop_
_entity.id
_entity.type
_entity.pdbx_description
1 polymer ?
#
loop_
_entity_poly.entity_id
_entity_poly.type
_entity_poly.pdbx_seq_one_letter_code
_entity_poly.pdbx_strand_id
1 'polypeptide(L)'
;MSATPEKRTTSFLVTLLLTCTSTFYANAAHSSKQQLFKLDSNGLRLAKSAIEWACVEDFSTGLFWQKRDPSTSLHNHASYTWFEPQQTNTGSQLAYPASSPLNVTCDGYHHNEPTSYCNTHAYIERVNQQNYCGHSDWRLPSAGELTSLAPMQSIAQPYIAAINLDYFPFYDRFVYWTQSINNDGNVLTIAEEMRVLSNAERSDQLSVRLVRGGQY
;
A
#
# COMPACT_ATOMS: atom_id res chain seq x y z
N MET A 1 -18.85 94.39 16.63
CA MET A 1 -18.48 93.81 17.94
C MET A 1 -19.68 93.10 18.52
N SER A 2 -19.44 91.88 19.01
CA SER A 2 -20.31 91.07 19.88
C SER A 2 -21.55 90.36 19.31
N ALA A 3 -21.45 89.03 19.48
CA ALA A 3 -22.44 88.14 20.09
C ALA A 3 -23.50 87.45 19.20
N THR A 4 -23.28 86.14 19.08
CA THR A 4 -24.24 85.04 18.82
C THR A 4 -25.53 85.14 19.65
N PRO A 5 -26.65 84.60 19.16
CA PRO A 5 -27.15 83.25 19.57
C PRO A 5 -27.91 82.55 18.41
N GLU A 6 -28.43 81.32 18.41
CA GLU A 6 -28.43 80.10 19.21
C GLU A 6 -29.33 79.08 18.43
N LYS A 7 -29.05 77.78 18.57
CA LYS A 7 -29.95 76.60 18.42
C LYS A 7 -30.46 76.07 17.06
N ARG A 8 -30.24 74.75 16.96
CA ARG A 8 -31.14 73.62 16.63
C ARG A 8 -31.22 73.06 15.19
N THR A 9 -30.57 71.89 15.08
CA THR A 9 -31.14 70.58 14.74
C THR A 9 -31.62 70.30 13.31
N THR A 10 -30.91 69.39 12.62
CA THR A 10 -31.47 68.39 11.67
C THR A 10 -30.36 67.37 11.35
N SER A 11 -30.29 66.21 12.03
CA SER A 11 -30.86 64.91 11.63
C SER A 11 -30.49 64.47 10.22
N PHE A 12 -29.47 63.62 10.05
CA PHE A 12 -29.35 62.75 8.88
C PHE A 12 -28.72 61.38 9.23
N LEU A 13 -29.53 60.35 8.97
CA LEU A 13 -29.29 58.92 8.75
C LEU A 13 -27.90 58.34 9.04
N VAL A 14 -27.84 57.42 10.00
CA VAL A 14 -26.77 56.41 10.12
C VAL A 14 -27.17 55.20 9.28
N THR A 15 -26.50 55.03 8.14
CA THR A 15 -26.63 53.89 7.23
C THR A 15 -26.04 52.64 7.87
N LEU A 16 -26.87 51.62 8.08
CA LEU A 16 -26.47 50.30 8.60
C LEU A 16 -25.69 49.54 7.51
N LEU A 17 -24.36 49.57 7.57
CA LEU A 17 -23.51 48.68 6.78
C LEU A 17 -23.32 47.36 7.54
N LEU A 18 -24.13 46.35 7.21
CA LEU A 18 -23.85 44.96 7.59
C LEU A 18 -22.58 44.52 6.85
N THR A 19 -21.45 44.50 7.55
CA THR A 19 -20.19 43.94 7.04
C THR A 19 -20.26 42.42 7.12
N CYS A 20 -20.31 41.79 5.95
CA CYS A 20 -20.19 40.35 5.78
C CYS A 20 -18.78 39.93 6.24
N THR A 21 -18.67 39.28 7.38
CA THR A 21 -17.43 38.59 7.79
C THR A 21 -17.74 37.13 8.07
N SER A 22 -18.14 36.41 7.03
CA SER A 22 -18.02 34.96 7.03
C SER A 22 -16.53 34.62 6.99
N THR A 23 -15.95 34.40 8.16
CA THR A 23 -14.69 33.68 8.31
C THR A 23 -14.95 32.24 7.91
N PHE A 24 -14.80 31.96 6.61
CA PHE A 24 -14.66 30.61 6.11
C PHE A 24 -13.33 30.07 6.61
N TYR A 25 -13.34 29.33 7.72
CA TYR A 25 -12.32 28.33 7.99
C TYR A 25 -12.53 27.20 6.98
N ALA A 26 -12.03 27.41 5.76
CA ALA A 26 -11.77 26.30 4.88
C ALA A 26 -10.60 25.52 5.50
N ASN A 27 -10.91 24.53 6.33
CA ASN A 27 -9.96 23.44 6.55
C ASN A 27 -9.80 22.73 5.21
N ALA A 28 -8.84 23.22 4.42
CA ALA A 28 -8.31 22.44 3.32
C ALA A 28 -7.63 21.23 3.96
N ALA A 29 -8.35 20.12 4.05
CA ALA A 29 -7.75 18.81 4.21
C ALA A 29 -6.81 18.63 3.02
N HIS A 30 -5.56 18.99 3.20
CA HIS A 30 -4.53 18.81 2.20
C HIS A 30 -4.29 17.30 2.12
N SER A 31 -4.96 16.63 1.18
CA SER A 31 -4.60 15.27 0.78
C SER A 31 -3.16 15.34 0.29
N SER A 32 -2.18 15.05 1.15
CA SER A 32 -0.79 15.00 0.75
C SER A 32 -0.68 13.99 -0.38
N LYS A 33 -0.28 14.46 -1.57
CA LYS A 33 -0.05 13.60 -2.73
C LYS A 33 1.00 12.55 -2.33
N GLN A 34 0.69 11.28 -2.56
CA GLN A 34 1.62 10.18 -2.29
C GLN A 34 2.97 10.47 -2.96
N GLN A 35 4.05 10.37 -2.18
CA GLN A 35 5.40 10.66 -2.64
C GLN A 35 6.23 9.39 -2.73
N LEU A 36 6.40 8.89 -3.96
CA LEU A 36 7.14 7.67 -4.25
C LEU A 36 8.55 7.98 -4.78
N PHE A 37 9.52 7.15 -4.44
CA PHE A 37 10.89 7.18 -4.96
C PHE A 37 11.33 5.80 -5.47
N LYS A 38 12.04 5.78 -6.60
CA LYS A 38 12.69 4.57 -7.13
C LYS A 38 14.01 4.35 -6.40
N LEU A 39 14.31 3.11 -6.02
CA LEU A 39 15.54 2.73 -5.35
C LEU A 39 16.34 1.71 -6.17
N ASP A 40 17.67 1.80 -6.14
CA ASP A 40 18.55 0.80 -6.74
C ASP A 40 18.65 -0.49 -5.90
N SER A 41 19.50 -1.43 -6.33
CA SER A 41 19.71 -2.71 -5.62
C SER A 41 20.28 -2.57 -4.20
N ASN A 42 20.82 -1.39 -3.85
CA ASN A 42 21.38 -1.10 -2.54
C ASN A 42 20.44 -0.25 -1.66
N GLY A 43 19.24 0.05 -2.16
CA GLY A 43 18.26 0.90 -1.45
C GLY A 43 18.53 2.39 -1.57
N LEU A 44 19.37 2.83 -2.53
CA LEU A 44 19.66 4.24 -2.74
C LEU A 44 18.68 4.87 -3.72
N ARG A 45 18.23 6.09 -3.42
CA ARG A 45 17.28 6.83 -4.26
C ARG A 45 17.87 7.13 -5.64
N LEU A 46 17.07 6.87 -6.64
CA LEU A 46 17.34 7.15 -8.05
C LEU A 46 16.61 8.41 -8.51
N ALA A 47 17.07 8.95 -9.64
CA ALA A 47 16.35 10.00 -10.35
C ALA A 47 14.96 9.51 -10.78
N LYS A 48 13.97 10.41 -10.82
CA LYS A 48 12.60 10.09 -11.27
C LYS A 48 12.56 9.48 -12.68
N SER A 49 13.50 9.89 -13.55
CA SER A 49 13.65 9.40 -14.92
C SER A 49 14.38 8.06 -15.05
N ALA A 50 14.75 7.41 -13.93
CA ALA A 50 15.39 6.10 -13.99
C ALA A 50 14.48 5.08 -14.67
N ILE A 51 15.04 4.37 -15.65
CA ILE A 51 14.35 3.32 -16.40
C ILE A 51 14.45 1.95 -15.72
N GLU A 52 15.43 1.77 -14.82
CA GLU A 52 15.64 0.57 -14.02
C GLU A 52 15.70 0.94 -12.53
N TRP A 53 15.10 0.10 -11.69
CA TRP A 53 15.11 0.23 -10.23
C TRP A 53 14.75 -1.13 -9.60
N ALA A 54 15.19 -1.36 -8.36
CA ALA A 54 14.90 -2.59 -7.63
C ALA A 54 13.56 -2.47 -6.87
N CYS A 55 13.43 -1.49 -5.99
CA CYS A 55 12.24 -1.33 -5.15
C CYS A 55 11.77 0.14 -5.06
N VAL A 56 10.66 0.37 -4.37
CA VAL A 56 10.00 1.69 -4.29
C VAL A 56 9.87 2.11 -2.83
N GLU A 57 10.30 3.31 -2.49
CA GLU A 57 10.01 3.94 -1.20
C GLU A 57 8.72 4.76 -1.31
N ASP A 58 7.79 4.57 -0.38
CA ASP A 58 6.69 5.48 -0.12
C ASP A 58 7.03 6.37 1.07
N PHE A 59 7.49 7.58 0.76
CA PHE A 59 7.93 8.54 1.78
C PHE A 59 6.77 9.05 2.66
N SER A 60 5.53 8.96 2.17
CA SER A 60 4.35 9.38 2.93
C SER A 60 4.04 8.42 4.08
N THR A 61 4.33 7.14 3.90
CA THR A 61 4.07 6.08 4.91
C THR A 61 5.34 5.57 5.60
N GLY A 62 6.53 5.86 5.05
CA GLY A 62 7.79 5.28 5.49
C GLY A 62 7.94 3.79 5.14
N LEU A 63 7.11 3.30 4.22
CA LEU A 63 7.12 1.92 3.75
C LEU A 63 7.96 1.78 2.49
N PHE A 64 8.55 0.61 2.30
CA PHE A 64 9.22 0.25 1.05
C PHE A 64 8.55 -0.97 0.46
N TRP A 65 8.41 -0.96 -0.86
CA TRP A 65 7.59 -1.88 -1.62
C TRP A 65 8.41 -2.60 -2.68
N GLN A 66 8.20 -3.90 -2.78
CA GLN A 66 8.72 -4.71 -3.87
C GLN A 66 8.12 -4.25 -5.20
N LYS A 67 8.96 -4.05 -6.24
CA LYS A 67 8.51 -3.67 -7.60
C LYS A 67 7.78 -4.83 -8.31
N ARG A 68 8.16 -6.07 -8.00
CA ARG A 68 8.04 -7.27 -8.86
C ARG A 68 8.71 -7.04 -10.21
N ASP A 69 9.28 -8.08 -10.77
CA ASP A 69 10.02 -8.01 -12.04
C ASP A 69 10.01 -9.38 -12.73
N PRO A 70 9.21 -9.57 -13.79
CA PRO A 70 9.11 -10.83 -14.52
C PRO A 70 10.40 -11.21 -15.26
N SER A 71 11.36 -10.28 -15.40
CA SER A 71 12.68 -10.58 -15.96
C SER A 71 13.60 -11.31 -14.97
N THR A 72 13.26 -11.30 -13.67
CA THR A 72 14.02 -11.98 -12.62
C THR A 72 13.33 -13.28 -12.22
N SER A 73 14.08 -14.29 -11.78
CA SER A 73 13.47 -15.58 -11.39
C SER A 73 12.66 -15.48 -10.10
N LEU A 74 13.22 -14.87 -9.05
CA LEU A 74 12.59 -14.80 -7.73
C LEU A 74 11.44 -13.79 -7.65
N HIS A 75 11.56 -12.62 -8.31
CA HIS A 75 10.55 -11.55 -8.21
C HIS A 75 9.55 -11.56 -9.36
N ASN A 76 9.45 -12.67 -10.10
CA ASN A 76 8.49 -12.84 -11.19
C ASN A 76 7.03 -12.87 -10.71
N HIS A 77 6.12 -13.25 -11.61
CA HIS A 77 4.68 -13.35 -11.34
C HIS A 77 4.27 -14.72 -10.78
N ALA A 78 5.17 -15.44 -10.10
CA ALA A 78 4.81 -16.67 -9.41
C ALA A 78 3.71 -16.41 -8.37
N SER A 79 2.91 -17.45 -8.16
CA SER A 79 1.83 -17.45 -7.18
C SER A 79 2.18 -18.40 -6.04
N TYR A 80 1.73 -18.06 -4.84
CA TYR A 80 2.12 -18.73 -3.61
C TYR A 80 0.88 -19.13 -2.82
N THR A 81 0.97 -20.25 -2.11
CA THR A 81 0.03 -20.58 -1.04
C THR A 81 0.32 -19.72 0.19
N TRP A 82 -0.70 -19.41 0.98
CA TRP A 82 -0.50 -18.60 2.17
C TRP A 82 0.04 -19.44 3.32
N PHE A 83 1.17 -19.06 3.92
CA PHE A 83 1.68 -19.67 5.13
C PHE A 83 2.49 -18.65 5.92
N GLU A 84 2.05 -18.31 7.14
CA GLU A 84 2.79 -17.47 8.08
C GLU A 84 2.90 -18.23 9.42
N PRO A 85 4.09 -18.74 9.80
CA PRO A 85 4.25 -19.63 10.94
C PRO A 85 3.92 -18.96 12.28
N GLN A 86 3.99 -17.63 12.37
CA GLN A 86 3.65 -16.87 13.57
C GLN A 86 2.14 -16.66 13.75
N GLN A 87 1.32 -16.95 12.73
CA GLN A 87 -0.13 -16.70 12.72
C GLN A 87 -0.95 -17.99 12.74
N THR A 88 -0.58 -18.92 13.63
CA THR A 88 -1.31 -20.16 13.86
C THR A 88 -2.43 -19.94 14.87
N ASN A 89 -3.67 -19.81 14.41
CA ASN A 89 -4.82 -20.03 15.27
C ASN A 89 -4.94 -21.52 15.58
N THR A 90 -5.15 -21.87 16.85
CA THR A 90 -5.43 -23.24 17.28
C THR A 90 -6.68 -23.74 16.54
N GLY A 91 -6.52 -24.74 15.66
CA GLY A 91 -7.63 -25.35 14.92
C GLY A 91 -7.89 -24.81 13.51
N SER A 92 -7.16 -23.80 13.03
CA SER A 92 -7.19 -23.45 11.60
C SER A 92 -6.51 -24.55 10.79
N GLN A 93 -7.10 -24.92 9.64
CA GLN A 93 -6.45 -25.79 8.68
C GLN A 93 -5.11 -25.16 8.33
N LEU A 94 -4.02 -25.83 8.72
CA LEU A 94 -2.68 -25.43 8.32
C LEU A 94 -2.70 -25.39 6.79
N ALA A 95 -2.33 -24.27 6.18
CA ALA A 95 -1.64 -24.40 4.91
C ALA A 95 -0.34 -25.11 5.25
N TYR A 96 -0.42 -26.43 5.20
CA TYR A 96 0.64 -27.32 5.61
C TYR A 96 1.83 -27.06 4.70
N PRO A 97 3.07 -27.10 5.21
CA PRO A 97 4.27 -27.00 4.37
C PRO A 97 4.41 -28.17 3.40
N ALA A 98 3.45 -29.10 3.25
CA ALA A 98 3.53 -30.22 2.32
C ALA A 98 2.46 -30.30 1.22
N SER A 99 1.55 -29.33 1.07
CA SER A 99 0.63 -29.30 -0.09
C SER A 99 1.02 -28.19 -1.06
N SER A 100 2.23 -28.25 -1.62
CA SER A 100 2.39 -27.70 -2.97
C SER A 100 1.59 -28.64 -3.88
N PRO A 101 0.53 -28.18 -4.58
CA PRO A 101 -0.08 -29.00 -5.61
C PRO A 101 1.02 -29.49 -6.54
N LEU A 102 0.96 -30.75 -6.98
CA LEU A 102 2.04 -31.45 -7.71
C LEU A 102 2.55 -30.74 -9.00
N ASN A 103 2.01 -29.58 -9.36
CA ASN A 103 2.30 -28.81 -10.56
C ASN A 103 2.65 -27.32 -10.29
N VAL A 104 2.93 -26.91 -9.05
CA VAL A 104 3.34 -25.53 -8.74
C VAL A 104 4.84 -25.48 -8.49
N THR A 105 5.55 -24.77 -9.35
CA THR A 105 6.97 -24.49 -9.19
C THR A 105 7.20 -22.99 -9.10
N CYS A 106 8.11 -22.61 -8.22
CA CYS A 106 8.57 -21.24 -7.99
C CYS A 106 10.10 -21.27 -7.88
N ASP A 107 10.73 -20.10 -7.91
CA ASP A 107 12.18 -20.00 -7.80
C ASP A 107 12.70 -20.67 -6.50
N GLY A 108 13.72 -21.51 -6.67
CA GLY A 108 14.33 -22.26 -5.56
C GLY A 108 13.51 -23.44 -5.04
N TYR A 109 12.46 -23.90 -5.72
CA TYR A 109 11.66 -25.06 -5.26
C TYR A 109 12.41 -26.40 -5.33
N HIS A 110 12.34 -27.17 -4.24
CA HIS A 110 12.83 -28.54 -4.10
C HIS A 110 11.81 -29.44 -3.39
N HIS A 111 11.35 -30.49 -4.07
CA HIS A 111 10.26 -31.36 -3.61
C HIS A 111 10.47 -32.10 -2.28
N ASN A 112 11.72 -32.20 -1.78
CA ASN A 112 12.05 -32.85 -0.51
C ASN A 112 12.47 -31.86 0.58
N GLU A 113 12.33 -30.56 0.33
CA GLU A 113 12.78 -29.51 1.24
C GLU A 113 11.62 -28.54 1.51
N PRO A 114 10.86 -28.70 2.61
CA PRO A 114 9.68 -27.88 2.89
C PRO A 114 9.94 -26.36 2.96
N THR A 115 11.14 -25.94 3.36
CA THR A 115 11.59 -24.55 3.37
C THR A 115 11.72 -23.94 1.98
N SER A 116 11.72 -24.77 0.93
CA SER A 116 11.81 -24.36 -0.46
C SER A 116 10.44 -24.27 -1.16
N TYR A 117 9.34 -24.58 -0.46
CA TYR A 117 8.04 -24.70 -1.11
C TYR A 117 7.49 -23.36 -1.59
N CYS A 118 6.47 -23.41 -2.44
CA CYS A 118 5.81 -22.23 -3.01
C CYS A 118 4.72 -21.72 -2.07
N ASN A 119 5.16 -21.27 -0.90
CA ASN A 119 4.34 -20.59 0.09
C ASN A 119 4.94 -19.21 0.47
N THR A 120 4.13 -18.34 1.08
CA THR A 120 4.53 -16.96 1.40
C THR A 120 5.76 -16.91 2.31
N HIS A 121 5.82 -17.71 3.38
CA HIS A 121 6.97 -17.74 4.28
C HIS A 121 8.28 -18.11 3.59
N ALA A 122 8.31 -19.23 2.85
CA ALA A 122 9.50 -19.67 2.11
C ALA A 122 9.94 -18.63 1.05
N TYR A 123 8.98 -17.98 0.39
CA TYR A 123 9.27 -16.89 -0.55
C TYR A 123 9.91 -15.69 0.15
N ILE A 124 9.37 -15.27 1.29
CA ILE A 124 9.89 -14.16 2.09
C ILE A 124 11.32 -14.46 2.56
N GLU A 125 11.58 -15.67 3.06
CA GLU A 125 12.92 -16.10 3.46
C GLU A 125 13.93 -15.99 2.31
N ARG A 126 13.58 -16.47 1.10
CA ARG A 126 14.45 -16.33 -0.08
C ARG A 126 14.72 -14.87 -0.44
N VAL A 127 13.71 -14.01 -0.40
CA VAL A 127 13.88 -12.58 -0.71
C VAL A 127 14.79 -11.92 0.32
N ASN A 128 14.63 -12.23 1.60
CA ASN A 128 15.44 -11.69 2.68
C ASN A 128 16.89 -12.19 2.62
N GLN A 129 17.11 -13.46 2.26
CA GLN A 129 18.45 -14.02 2.06
C GLN A 129 19.21 -13.35 0.91
N GLN A 130 18.52 -12.87 -0.12
CA GLN A 130 19.13 -12.12 -1.23
C GLN A 130 19.45 -10.66 -0.90
N ASN A 131 19.09 -10.18 0.29
CA ASN A 131 19.23 -8.78 0.69
C ASN A 131 18.62 -7.82 -0.36
N TYR A 132 17.43 -8.16 -0.86
CA TYR A 132 16.79 -7.46 -1.97
C TYR A 132 16.62 -5.96 -1.67
N CYS A 133 17.06 -5.11 -2.61
CA CYS A 133 17.09 -3.65 -2.44
C CYS A 133 17.91 -3.19 -1.21
N GLY A 134 18.94 -3.95 -0.83
CA GLY A 134 19.78 -3.67 0.34
C GLY A 134 19.13 -4.06 1.67
N HIS A 135 18.07 -4.87 1.65
CA HIS A 135 17.21 -5.12 2.79
C HIS A 135 16.85 -6.60 2.98
N SER A 136 16.72 -7.02 4.24
CA SER A 136 16.48 -8.41 4.66
C SER A 136 15.33 -8.59 5.66
N ASP A 137 14.48 -7.56 5.79
CA ASP A 137 13.33 -7.50 6.69
C ASP A 137 12.00 -7.34 5.93
N TRP A 138 11.92 -7.90 4.72
CA TRP A 138 10.68 -7.96 3.94
C TRP A 138 9.66 -8.88 4.59
N ARG A 139 8.38 -8.52 4.47
CA ARG A 139 7.23 -9.27 4.99
C ARG A 139 6.00 -9.12 4.09
N LEU A 140 4.96 -9.92 4.34
CA LEU A 140 3.63 -9.63 3.80
C LEU A 140 3.11 -8.28 4.33
N PRO A 141 2.41 -7.50 3.49
CA PRO A 141 1.72 -6.30 3.93
C PRO A 141 0.46 -6.67 4.71
N SER A 142 0.04 -5.80 5.61
CA SER A 142 -1.35 -5.79 6.08
C SER A 142 -2.29 -5.35 4.94
N ALA A 143 -3.58 -5.65 5.07
CA ALA A 143 -4.59 -5.16 4.14
C ALA A 143 -4.57 -3.62 4.05
N GLY A 144 -4.43 -2.93 5.18
CA GLY A 144 -4.35 -1.47 5.23
C GLY A 144 -3.16 -0.90 4.45
N GLU A 145 -1.96 -1.42 4.70
CA GLU A 145 -0.74 -1.02 3.96
C GLU A 145 -0.87 -1.27 2.47
N LEU A 146 -1.40 -2.42 2.06
CA LEU A 146 -1.52 -2.70 0.64
C LEU A 146 -2.55 -1.77 -0.01
N THR A 147 -3.70 -1.52 0.64
CA THR A 147 -4.72 -0.56 0.16
C THR A 147 -4.21 0.87 0.07
N SER A 148 -3.23 1.27 0.89
CA SER A 148 -2.68 2.64 0.86
C SER A 148 -1.82 2.94 -0.37
N LEU A 149 -1.45 1.92 -1.17
CA LEU A 149 -0.78 2.14 -2.45
C LEU A 149 -1.68 2.85 -3.48
N ALA A 150 -3.00 2.80 -3.31
CA ALA A 150 -3.91 3.50 -4.19
C ALA A 150 -4.27 4.89 -3.66
N PRO A 151 -4.04 5.97 -4.45
CA PRO A 151 -4.54 7.29 -4.07
C PRO A 151 -6.07 7.28 -4.00
N MET A 152 -6.65 8.02 -3.05
CA MET A 152 -8.12 8.08 -2.88
C MET A 152 -8.89 8.37 -4.18
N GLN A 153 -8.31 9.14 -5.11
CA GLN A 153 -8.98 9.45 -6.38
C GLN A 153 -9.09 8.26 -7.34
N SER A 154 -8.17 7.28 -7.30
CA SER A 154 -8.24 6.10 -8.18
C SER A 154 -9.36 5.14 -7.78
N ILE A 155 -9.67 5.06 -6.49
CA ILE A 155 -10.76 4.21 -5.95
C ILE A 155 -12.14 4.68 -6.45
N ALA A 156 -12.29 5.98 -6.80
CA ALA A 156 -13.54 6.54 -7.32
C ALA A 156 -13.69 6.43 -8.86
N GLN A 157 -12.69 5.91 -9.58
CA GLN A 157 -12.65 5.86 -11.04
C GLN A 157 -12.11 4.50 -11.53
N PRO A 158 -12.99 3.53 -11.84
CA PRO A 158 -12.60 2.13 -12.11
C PRO A 158 -11.76 1.93 -13.39
N TYR A 159 -11.62 2.98 -14.21
CA TYR A 159 -10.82 2.93 -15.45
C TYR A 159 -9.35 3.33 -15.26
N ILE A 160 -8.95 3.77 -14.06
CA ILE A 160 -7.57 4.17 -13.75
C ILE A 160 -6.91 3.04 -12.96
N ALA A 161 -5.67 2.69 -13.30
CA ALA A 161 -4.90 1.74 -12.50
C ALA A 161 -4.89 2.21 -11.03
N ALA A 162 -5.24 1.31 -10.11
CA ALA A 162 -5.38 1.66 -8.71
C ALA A 162 -4.08 2.22 -8.13
N ILE A 163 -2.92 1.76 -8.61
CA ILE A 163 -1.57 2.13 -8.17
C ILE A 163 -0.78 2.89 -9.26
N ASN A 164 0.28 3.59 -8.86
CA ASN A 164 1.12 4.36 -9.79
C ASN A 164 2.04 3.45 -10.64
N LEU A 165 1.70 3.28 -11.92
CA LEU A 165 2.43 2.41 -12.85
C LEU A 165 3.85 2.89 -13.21
N ASP A 166 4.19 4.16 -12.98
CA ASP A 166 5.57 4.66 -13.17
C ASP A 166 6.55 4.02 -12.17
N TYR A 167 6.03 3.50 -11.05
CA TYR A 167 6.78 2.86 -9.97
C TYR A 167 6.48 1.36 -9.86
N PHE A 168 5.27 0.96 -10.24
CA PHE A 168 4.80 -0.43 -10.23
C PHE A 168 4.29 -0.86 -11.62
N PRO A 169 5.19 -0.99 -12.62
CA PRO A 169 4.82 -1.24 -14.01
C PRO A 169 4.20 -2.63 -14.22
N PHE A 170 4.53 -3.58 -13.35
CA PHE A 170 4.00 -4.93 -13.37
C PHE A 170 2.78 -5.02 -12.46
N TYR A 171 1.66 -4.58 -13.01
CA TYR A 171 0.33 -4.75 -12.42
C TYR A 171 -0.28 -6.05 -12.95
N ASP A 172 -0.15 -7.09 -12.15
CA ASP A 172 -0.87 -8.35 -12.35
C ASP A 172 -2.32 -8.16 -11.88
N ARG A 173 -3.29 -8.44 -12.76
CA ARG A 173 -4.74 -8.48 -12.50
C ARG A 173 -5.14 -9.65 -11.59
N PHE A 174 -4.56 -9.71 -10.42
CA PHE A 174 -4.71 -10.84 -9.51
C PHE A 174 -4.95 -10.37 -8.09
N VAL A 175 -5.40 -11.32 -7.27
CA VAL A 175 -5.61 -11.15 -5.85
C VAL A 175 -4.25 -11.29 -5.13
N TYR A 176 -3.98 -10.42 -4.16
CA TYR A 176 -2.75 -10.40 -3.37
C TYR A 176 -2.98 -10.90 -1.95
N TRP A 177 -2.07 -11.77 -1.49
CA TRP A 177 -2.00 -12.17 -0.09
C TRP A 177 -1.62 -10.99 0.82
N THR A 178 -2.16 -11.02 2.05
CA THR A 178 -1.79 -10.12 3.15
C THR A 178 -1.51 -10.94 4.42
N GLN A 179 -0.93 -10.31 5.44
CA GLN A 179 -0.84 -10.87 6.79
C GLN A 179 -2.08 -10.59 7.66
N SER A 180 -3.11 -9.92 7.13
CA SER A 180 -4.29 -9.56 7.90
C SER A 180 -5.27 -10.73 7.97
N ILE A 181 -5.73 -11.05 9.17
CA ILE A 181 -6.72 -12.08 9.43
C ILE A 181 -7.94 -11.42 10.09
N ASN A 182 -9.15 -11.75 9.63
CA ASN A 182 -10.38 -11.24 10.22
C ASN A 182 -10.79 -12.03 11.48
N ASN A 183 -11.86 -11.61 12.16
CA ASN A 183 -12.34 -12.27 13.37
C ASN A 183 -12.78 -13.73 13.16
N ASP A 184 -13.11 -14.11 11.92
CA ASP A 184 -13.50 -15.48 11.55
C ASP A 184 -12.29 -16.37 11.24
N GLY A 185 -11.06 -15.84 11.29
CA GLY A 185 -9.84 -16.58 10.97
C GLY A 185 -9.50 -16.62 9.47
N ASN A 186 -10.26 -15.91 8.64
CA ASN A 186 -10.02 -15.81 7.19
C ASN A 186 -8.89 -14.81 6.91
N VAL A 187 -7.97 -15.20 6.02
CA VAL A 187 -6.94 -14.31 5.51
C VAL A 187 -7.60 -13.28 4.60
N LEU A 188 -7.35 -12.00 4.87
CA LEU A 188 -7.79 -10.91 4.01
C LEU A 188 -6.89 -10.84 2.78
N THR A 189 -7.50 -10.68 1.62
CA THR A 189 -6.77 -10.54 0.36
C THR A 189 -7.21 -9.27 -0.37
N ILE A 190 -6.32 -8.69 -1.16
CA ILE A 190 -6.63 -7.48 -1.94
C ILE A 190 -6.76 -7.84 -3.42
N ALA A 191 -7.96 -7.65 -3.97
CA ALA A 191 -8.23 -7.82 -5.38
C ALA A 191 -8.06 -6.50 -6.15
N GLU A 192 -8.47 -6.50 -7.42
CA GLU A 192 -8.53 -5.29 -8.24
C GLU A 192 -9.29 -4.15 -7.53
N GLU A 193 -8.94 -2.91 -7.87
CA GLU A 193 -9.52 -1.68 -7.28
C GLU A 193 -9.32 -1.57 -5.75
N MET A 194 -8.31 -2.27 -5.21
CA MET A 194 -8.01 -2.35 -3.77
C MET A 194 -9.16 -2.93 -2.93
N ARG A 195 -9.99 -3.77 -3.54
CA ARG A 195 -11.11 -4.42 -2.85
C ARG A 195 -10.59 -5.48 -1.87
N VAL A 196 -10.95 -5.34 -0.60
CA VAL A 196 -10.68 -6.34 0.44
C VAL A 196 -11.66 -7.50 0.30
N LEU A 197 -11.13 -8.73 0.27
CA LEU A 197 -11.88 -9.98 0.23
C LEU A 197 -11.49 -10.87 1.41
N SER A 198 -12.37 -11.79 1.79
CA SER A 198 -12.17 -12.73 2.90
C SER A 198 -12.63 -14.15 2.58
N ASN A 199 -12.67 -14.50 1.28
CA ASN A 199 -13.17 -15.77 0.77
C ASN A 199 -12.06 -16.67 0.18
N ALA A 200 -10.79 -16.30 0.37
CA ALA A 200 -9.65 -17.07 -0.12
C ALA A 200 -9.31 -18.21 0.84
N GLU A 201 -9.04 -19.38 0.29
CA GLU A 201 -8.52 -20.52 1.04
C GLU A 201 -7.00 -20.42 1.14
N ARG A 202 -6.40 -20.81 2.27
CA ARG A 202 -4.93 -20.69 2.44
C ARG A 202 -4.14 -21.53 1.41
N SER A 203 -4.77 -22.52 0.80
CA SER A 203 -4.27 -23.34 -0.30
C SER A 203 -4.39 -22.69 -1.69
N ASP A 204 -5.09 -21.56 -1.81
CA ASP A 204 -5.17 -20.82 -3.07
C ASP A 204 -3.79 -20.31 -3.47
N GLN A 205 -3.54 -20.26 -4.78
CA GLN A 205 -2.31 -19.70 -5.34
C GLN A 205 -2.55 -18.26 -5.75
N LEU A 206 -2.11 -17.33 -4.90
CA LEU A 206 -2.30 -15.90 -5.12
C LEU A 206 -0.96 -15.16 -5.22
N SER A 207 -1.02 -13.93 -5.72
CA SER A 207 0.15 -13.06 -5.86
C SER A 207 0.63 -12.53 -4.51
N VAL A 208 1.90 -12.12 -4.48
CA VAL A 208 2.51 -11.47 -3.31
C VAL A 208 3.22 -10.21 -3.76
N ARG A 209 3.08 -9.13 -3.00
CA ARG A 209 3.92 -7.93 -3.07
C ARG A 209 4.42 -7.64 -1.67
N LEU A 210 5.72 -7.79 -1.47
CA LEU A 210 6.32 -7.61 -0.16
C LEU A 210 6.46 -6.13 0.21
N VAL A 211 6.42 -5.88 1.51
CA VAL A 211 6.64 -4.57 2.12
C VAL A 211 7.68 -4.68 3.24
N ARG A 212 8.33 -3.58 3.57
CA ARG A 212 9.10 -3.41 4.80
C ARG A 212 8.91 -2.00 5.37
N GLY A 213 9.35 -1.81 6.62
CA GLY A 213 9.17 -0.56 7.37
C GLY A 213 7.84 -0.49 8.11
N GLY A 214 7.52 0.71 8.61
CA GLY A 214 6.40 0.98 9.51
C GLY A 214 6.79 0.96 11.00
N GLN A 215 6.04 1.69 11.83
CA GLN A 215 6.16 1.62 13.29
C GLN A 215 5.45 0.33 13.76
N TYR A 216 6.16 -0.51 14.52
CA TYR A 216 5.55 -1.57 15.33
C TYR A 216 4.84 -0.96 16.54
#